data_AF-A0A7V1LMG1-F1
#
_entry.id   AF-A0A7V1LMG1-F1
#
_cell.length_a   1.000
_cell.length_b   1.000
_cell.length_c   1.000
_cell.angle_alpha   90.00
_cell.angle_beta   90.00
_cell.angle_gamma   90.00
#
_symmetry.space_group_name_H-M   'P 1'
#
loop_
_entity.id
_entity.type
_entity.pdbx_description
1 polymer ?
#
loop_
_entity_poly.entity_id
_entity_poly.type
_entity_poly.pdbx_seq_one_letter_code
_entity_poly.pdbx_strand_id
1 'polypeptide(L)'
;MRRVLKCIVIFIFPAILQAGNFNLGMDIGYRSGLSLQMDGTVSNISRNFPFKLRLAGAYTSLDPGNPAAARRIFINNATNGTPEETGWMWDVRFDVLYQVNWFSLKDAWFFAGPRYSWFTGRFDFVGGNEDFDIYCDQWGLGAGLQTNYAISKKLNLVLSAGLDYFITEYLHGHDTTYHANGEIYNGRENYNFNDADEAINQPTFVPKISIGFSYLIY
;
A
#
# COMPACT_ATOMS: atom_id res chain seq x y z
N MET A 1 11.86 -3.87 -11.15
CA MET A 1 10.72 -4.67 -11.65
C MET A 1 10.96 -6.16 -11.96
N ARG A 2 12.01 -6.58 -12.72
CA ARG A 2 12.04 -7.95 -13.33
C ARG A 2 12.40 -9.15 -12.43
N ARG A 3 12.88 -8.95 -11.19
CA ARG A 3 13.37 -10.06 -10.33
C ARG A 3 12.42 -10.46 -9.19
N VAL A 4 11.73 -9.50 -8.56
CA VAL A 4 10.78 -9.76 -7.46
C VAL A 4 9.52 -10.49 -7.95
N LEU A 5 9.04 -10.16 -9.16
CA LEU A 5 7.87 -10.79 -9.75
C LEU A 5 8.05 -12.30 -10.01
N LYS A 6 9.29 -12.76 -10.24
CA LYS A 6 9.56 -14.17 -10.56
C LYS A 6 9.42 -15.09 -9.35
N CYS A 7 9.77 -14.62 -8.14
CA CYS A 7 9.68 -15.47 -6.94
C CYS A 7 8.23 -15.62 -6.44
N ILE A 8 7.41 -14.57 -6.55
CA ILE A 8 6.00 -14.59 -6.12
C ILE A 8 5.14 -15.49 -7.02
N VAL A 9 5.42 -15.51 -8.34
CA VAL A 9 4.69 -16.36 -9.30
C VAL A 9 4.97 -17.86 -9.09
N ILE A 10 6.17 -18.24 -8.62
CA ILE A 10 6.57 -19.65 -8.49
C ILE A 10 5.88 -20.35 -7.31
N PHE A 11 5.55 -19.64 -6.21
CA PHE A 11 4.89 -20.25 -5.05
C PHE A 11 3.35 -20.21 -5.09
N ILE A 12 2.77 -19.25 -5.82
CA ILE A 12 1.31 -19.04 -5.83
C ILE A 12 0.61 -19.98 -6.82
N PHE A 13 1.25 -20.28 -7.96
CA PHE A 13 0.63 -21.12 -9.01
C PHE A 13 0.33 -22.57 -8.54
N PRO A 14 1.21 -23.27 -7.79
CA PRO A 14 0.91 -24.60 -7.28
C PRO A 14 -0.20 -24.60 -6.21
N ALA A 15 -0.27 -23.55 -5.39
CA ALA A 15 -1.27 -23.42 -4.34
C ALA A 15 -2.68 -23.19 -4.92
N ILE A 16 -2.81 -22.45 -6.02
CA ILE A 16 -4.08 -22.27 -6.75
C ILE A 16 -4.57 -23.61 -7.33
N LEU A 17 -3.67 -24.44 -7.86
CA LEU A 17 -4.04 -25.73 -8.48
C LEU A 17 -4.46 -26.81 -7.47
N GLN A 18 -4.10 -26.68 -6.20
CA GLN A 18 -4.46 -27.61 -5.13
C GLN A 18 -5.51 -27.04 -4.15
N ALA A 19 -5.85 -25.76 -4.25
CA ALA A 19 -6.80 -25.14 -3.34
C ALA A 19 -8.20 -25.75 -3.52
N GLY A 20 -8.84 -26.09 -2.39
CA GLY A 20 -10.23 -26.53 -2.41
C GLY A 20 -11.18 -25.41 -2.84
N ASN A 21 -10.88 -24.16 -2.46
CA ASN A 21 -11.71 -23.00 -2.81
C ASN A 21 -10.86 -21.78 -3.21
N PHE A 22 -11.30 -21.05 -4.24
CA PHE A 22 -10.72 -19.79 -4.67
C PHE A 22 -11.75 -18.65 -4.68
N ASN A 23 -11.44 -17.56 -3.99
CA ASN A 23 -12.25 -16.35 -3.95
C ASN A 23 -11.55 -15.18 -4.65
N LEU A 24 -12.34 -14.36 -5.35
CA LEU A 24 -11.92 -13.03 -5.80
C LEU A 24 -12.60 -11.96 -4.95
N GLY A 25 -11.80 -11.02 -4.45
CA GLY A 25 -12.23 -9.91 -3.62
C GLY A 25 -12.02 -8.56 -4.30
N MET A 26 -12.90 -7.61 -3.98
CA MET A 26 -12.72 -6.19 -4.30
C MET A 26 -13.23 -5.35 -3.14
N ASP A 27 -12.42 -4.39 -2.72
CA ASP A 27 -12.70 -3.49 -1.60
C ASP A 27 -12.46 -2.05 -2.00
N ILE A 28 -13.34 -1.17 -1.51
CA ILE A 28 -13.13 0.28 -1.50
C ILE A 28 -13.03 0.74 -0.05
N GLY A 29 -12.16 1.71 0.23
CA GLY A 29 -11.97 2.15 1.60
C GLY A 29 -11.05 3.33 1.76
N TYR A 30 -10.71 3.59 3.02
CA TYR A 30 -9.76 4.61 3.43
C TYR A 30 -8.44 3.96 3.87
N ARG A 31 -7.32 4.45 3.32
CA ARG A 31 -5.93 4.08 3.64
C ARG A 31 -5.02 5.31 3.64
N SER A 32 -5.25 6.21 4.61
CA SER A 32 -4.72 7.58 4.57
C SER A 32 -5.19 8.41 3.37
N GLY A 33 -6.20 7.91 2.65
CA GLY A 33 -6.72 8.44 1.41
C GLY A 33 -7.68 7.42 0.76
N LEU A 34 -8.32 7.76 -0.35
CA LEU A 34 -9.26 6.85 -1.01
C LEU A 34 -8.51 5.69 -1.68
N SER A 35 -8.91 4.45 -1.37
CA SER A 35 -8.24 3.24 -1.86
C SER A 35 -9.20 2.27 -2.53
N LEU A 36 -8.72 1.65 -3.61
CA LEU A 36 -9.33 0.51 -4.27
C LEU A 36 -8.36 -0.68 -4.17
N GLN A 37 -8.84 -1.82 -3.69
CA GLN A 37 -8.09 -3.06 -3.55
C GLN A 37 -8.79 -4.20 -4.31
N MET A 38 -8.00 -5.07 -4.93
CA MET A 38 -8.45 -6.35 -5.48
C MET A 38 -7.58 -7.47 -4.90
N ASP A 39 -8.19 -8.60 -4.61
CA ASP A 39 -7.46 -9.74 -4.06
C ASP A 39 -7.92 -11.10 -4.62
N GLY A 40 -7.00 -12.06 -4.57
CA GLY A 40 -7.29 -13.48 -4.73
C GLY A 40 -6.98 -14.19 -3.43
N THR A 41 -7.97 -14.92 -2.89
CA THR A 41 -7.83 -15.67 -1.65
C THR A 41 -7.99 -17.17 -1.92
N VAL A 42 -6.98 -17.96 -1.56
CA VAL A 42 -7.05 -19.43 -1.57
C VAL A 42 -7.34 -19.95 -0.18
N SER A 43 -8.23 -20.94 -0.09
CA SER A 43 -8.58 -21.59 1.17
C SER A 43 -8.73 -23.10 0.98
N ASN A 44 -8.74 -23.84 2.10
CA ASN A 44 -8.74 -25.31 2.09
C ASN A 44 -7.58 -25.89 1.27
N ILE A 45 -6.38 -25.33 1.45
CA ILE A 45 -5.16 -25.74 0.71
C ILE A 45 -4.79 -27.19 1.04
N SER A 46 -5.02 -27.63 2.28
CA SER A 46 -4.94 -29.03 2.68
C SER A 46 -5.94 -29.33 3.80
N ARG A 47 -6.21 -30.62 4.05
CA ARG A 47 -7.26 -31.06 5.02
C ARG A 47 -7.11 -30.46 6.42
N ASN A 48 -5.90 -30.10 6.83
CA ASN A 48 -5.61 -29.61 8.19
C ASN A 48 -4.92 -28.25 8.20
N PHE A 49 -4.88 -27.53 7.08
CA PHE A 49 -4.24 -26.21 7.06
C PHE A 49 -5.24 -25.14 7.53
N PRO A 50 -5.05 -24.52 8.70
CA PRO A 50 -6.07 -23.66 9.33
C PRO A 50 -6.07 -22.23 8.76
N PHE A 51 -5.21 -21.94 7.79
CA PHE A 51 -5.03 -20.60 7.25
C PHE A 51 -5.57 -20.47 5.83
N LYS A 52 -6.02 -19.26 5.49
CA LYS A 52 -6.18 -18.83 4.09
C LYS A 52 -4.99 -17.98 3.69
N LEU A 53 -4.65 -17.99 2.41
CA LEU A 53 -3.62 -17.12 1.86
C LEU A 53 -4.27 -16.15 0.89
N ARG A 54 -3.92 -14.87 0.98
CA ARG A 54 -4.44 -13.81 0.12
C ARG A 54 -3.30 -13.06 -0.53
N LEU A 55 -3.39 -12.88 -1.84
CA LEU A 55 -2.56 -11.94 -2.58
C LEU A 55 -3.45 -10.76 -3.01
N ALA A 56 -3.04 -9.54 -2.71
CA ALA A 56 -3.80 -8.35 -3.07
C ALA A 56 -2.94 -7.30 -3.76
N GLY A 57 -3.57 -6.51 -4.63
CA GLY A 57 -3.04 -5.27 -5.19
C GLY A 57 -3.96 -4.11 -4.83
N ALA A 58 -3.39 -2.94 -4.51
CA ALA A 58 -4.17 -1.77 -4.21
C ALA A 58 -3.62 -0.51 -4.87
N TYR A 59 -4.54 0.38 -5.23
CA TYR A 59 -4.27 1.78 -5.57
C TYR A 59 -4.82 2.65 -4.44
N THR A 60 -4.09 3.69 -4.07
CA THR A 60 -4.54 4.68 -3.08
C THR A 60 -4.17 6.07 -3.57
N SER A 61 -5.14 6.98 -3.59
CA SER A 61 -4.88 8.41 -3.78
C SER A 61 -4.61 9.05 -2.43
N LEU A 62 -3.58 9.88 -2.36
CA LEU A 62 -2.98 10.43 -1.14
C LEU A 62 -2.73 11.92 -1.29
N ASP A 63 -2.61 12.61 -0.17
CA ASP A 63 -1.92 13.89 -0.09
C ASP A 63 -0.40 13.62 -0.21
N PRO A 64 0.33 14.24 -1.16
CA PRO A 64 1.75 13.99 -1.37
C PRO A 64 2.67 14.76 -0.40
N GLY A 65 2.19 15.78 0.32
CA GLY A 65 3.01 16.61 1.22
C GLY A 65 2.95 18.09 0.89
N ASN A 66 3.95 18.84 1.36
CA ASN A 66 4.01 20.30 1.21
C ASN A 66 4.76 20.71 -0.07
N PRO A 67 4.10 21.31 -1.08
CA PRO A 67 4.75 21.65 -2.35
C PRO A 67 5.92 22.62 -2.19
N ALA A 68 5.76 23.64 -1.35
CA ALA A 68 6.78 24.68 -1.17
C ALA A 68 8.03 24.11 -0.48
N ALA A 69 7.85 23.25 0.51
CA ALA A 69 8.95 22.55 1.17
C ALA A 69 9.61 21.54 0.22
N ALA A 70 8.80 20.73 -0.48
CA ALA A 70 9.27 19.76 -1.47
C ALA A 70 10.14 20.44 -2.54
N ARG A 71 9.67 21.55 -3.12
CA ARG A 71 10.44 22.31 -4.11
C ARG A 71 11.75 22.83 -3.53
N ARG A 72 11.71 23.41 -2.33
CA ARG A 72 12.87 23.97 -1.65
C ARG A 72 13.93 22.90 -1.34
N ILE A 73 13.53 21.68 -1.03
CA ILE A 73 14.43 20.59 -0.65
C ILE A 73 14.98 19.85 -1.87
N PHE A 74 14.15 19.63 -2.90
CA PHE A 74 14.50 18.78 -4.04
C PHE A 74 14.95 19.55 -5.29
N ILE A 75 14.56 20.83 -5.47
CA ILE A 75 14.83 21.58 -6.73
C ILE A 75 15.44 22.96 -6.54
N ASN A 76 14.65 23.96 -6.09
CA ASN A 76 15.11 25.35 -5.94
C ASN A 76 14.27 26.14 -4.91
N ASN A 77 14.72 27.35 -4.58
CA ASN A 77 14.04 28.23 -3.62
C ASN A 77 13.10 29.25 -4.30
N ALA A 78 12.69 28.99 -5.55
CA ALA A 78 11.82 29.92 -6.26
C ALA A 78 10.39 29.89 -5.70
N THR A 79 9.74 31.04 -5.73
CA THR A 79 8.39 31.26 -5.16
C THR A 79 7.35 31.55 -6.24
N ASN A 80 7.66 31.25 -7.50
CA ASN A 80 6.77 31.46 -8.64
C ASN A 80 5.85 30.25 -8.86
N GLY A 81 4.69 30.53 -9.46
CA GLY A 81 3.69 29.53 -9.80
C GLY A 81 2.73 29.19 -8.66
N THR A 82 1.53 28.77 -9.03
CA THR A 82 0.52 28.24 -8.10
C THR A 82 0.72 26.73 -8.00
N PRO A 83 0.93 26.17 -6.79
CA PRO A 83 1.14 24.74 -6.65
C PRO A 83 -0.16 23.95 -6.87
N GLU A 84 -0.06 22.90 -7.66
CA GLU A 84 -1.01 21.80 -7.76
C GLU A 84 -0.29 20.51 -7.35
N GLU A 85 -0.97 19.64 -6.61
CA GLU A 85 -0.34 18.47 -6.00
C GLU A 85 -1.21 17.22 -6.20
N THR A 86 -0.57 16.11 -6.52
CA THR A 86 -1.23 14.81 -6.59
C THR A 86 -0.34 13.73 -6.00
N GLY A 87 -0.89 12.92 -5.11
CA GLY A 87 -0.19 11.79 -4.51
C GLY A 87 -0.89 10.48 -4.80
N TRP A 88 -0.13 9.42 -5.03
CA TRP A 88 -0.66 8.07 -5.09
C TRP A 88 0.33 7.02 -4.61
N MET A 89 -0.22 5.87 -4.23
CA MET A 89 0.53 4.68 -3.89
C MET A 89 -0.09 3.46 -4.56
N TRP A 90 0.79 2.65 -5.16
CA TRP A 90 0.49 1.26 -5.50
C TRP A 90 1.09 0.35 -4.45
N ASP A 91 0.40 -0.71 -4.06
CA ASP A 91 1.01 -1.73 -3.21
C ASP A 91 0.56 -3.15 -3.56
N VAL A 92 1.44 -4.10 -3.26
CA VAL A 92 1.17 -5.54 -3.31
C VAL A 92 1.28 -6.11 -1.90
N ARG A 93 0.36 -7.01 -1.56
CA ARG A 93 0.26 -7.63 -0.24
C ARG A 93 0.15 -9.12 -0.32
N PHE A 94 0.74 -9.78 0.66
CA PHE A 94 0.53 -11.18 0.92
C PHE A 94 0.09 -11.35 2.36
N ASP A 95 -1.15 -11.78 2.58
CA ASP A 95 -1.72 -11.95 3.92
C ASP A 95 -1.96 -13.44 4.22
N VAL A 96 -1.63 -13.83 5.45
CA VAL A 96 -2.09 -15.07 6.06
C VAL A 96 -3.30 -14.75 6.92
N LEU A 97 -4.41 -15.46 6.70
CA LEU A 97 -5.66 -15.25 7.42
C LEU A 97 -5.92 -16.41 8.37
N TYR A 98 -6.21 -16.08 9.63
CA TYR A 98 -6.56 -17.03 10.67
C TYR A 98 -7.95 -16.72 11.23
N GLN A 99 -8.80 -17.73 11.35
CA GLN A 99 -10.15 -17.55 11.87
C GLN A 99 -10.09 -17.25 13.37
N VAL A 100 -10.79 -16.20 13.79
CA VAL A 100 -10.89 -15.80 15.19
C VAL A 100 -12.35 -15.69 15.60
N ASN A 101 -12.64 -16.01 16.85
CA ASN A 101 -13.99 -15.91 17.43
C ASN A 101 -14.04 -14.72 18.40
N TRP A 102 -13.80 -13.51 17.89
CA TRP A 102 -13.81 -12.28 18.69
C TRP A 102 -15.15 -11.56 18.56
N PHE A 103 -15.60 -10.91 19.64
CA PHE A 103 -16.80 -10.07 19.68
C PHE A 103 -18.09 -10.76 19.18
N SER A 104 -18.20 -12.08 19.35
CA SER A 104 -19.34 -12.88 18.85
C SER A 104 -19.53 -12.82 17.32
N LEU A 105 -18.52 -12.40 16.56
CA LEU A 105 -18.53 -12.43 15.11
C LEU A 105 -18.28 -13.86 14.62
N LYS A 106 -19.22 -14.41 13.85
CA LYS A 106 -19.20 -15.81 13.42
C LYS A 106 -18.20 -16.10 12.30
N ASP A 107 -17.80 -15.09 11.52
CA ASP A 107 -16.87 -15.24 10.40
C ASP A 107 -15.83 -14.11 10.40
N ALA A 108 -15.16 -13.95 11.55
CA ALA A 108 -14.06 -13.01 11.71
C ALA A 108 -12.71 -13.67 11.45
N TRP A 109 -11.82 -12.93 10.81
CA TRP A 109 -10.48 -13.36 10.45
C TRP A 109 -9.48 -12.29 10.85
N PHE A 110 -8.46 -12.70 11.59
CA PHE A 110 -7.24 -11.94 11.71
C PHE A 110 -6.40 -12.14 10.45
N PHE A 111 -5.87 -11.06 9.88
CA PHE A 111 -4.94 -11.14 8.76
C PHE A 111 -3.64 -10.42 9.12
N ALA A 112 -2.52 -10.93 8.63
CA ALA A 112 -1.23 -10.26 8.71
C ALA A 112 -0.28 -10.72 7.60
N GLY A 113 0.64 -9.85 7.22
CA GLY A 113 1.72 -10.22 6.31
C GLY A 113 2.46 -9.06 5.67
N PRO A 114 3.47 -9.36 4.83
CA PRO A 114 4.30 -8.36 4.19
C PRO A 114 3.56 -7.60 3.09
N ARG A 115 4.06 -6.40 2.83
CA ARG A 115 3.64 -5.55 1.72
C ARG A 115 4.82 -4.81 1.13
N TYR A 116 4.65 -4.40 -0.12
CA TYR A 116 5.60 -3.55 -0.81
C TYR A 116 4.83 -2.42 -1.48
N SER A 117 5.22 -1.17 -1.25
CA SER A 117 4.60 0.01 -1.85
C SER A 117 5.54 0.72 -2.82
N TRP A 118 4.91 1.37 -3.79
CA TRP A 118 5.48 2.37 -4.68
C TRP A 118 4.69 3.65 -4.46
N PHE A 119 5.29 4.64 -3.81
CA PHE A 119 4.70 5.95 -3.59
C PHE A 119 5.22 6.95 -4.61
N THR A 120 4.35 7.84 -5.07
CA THR A 120 4.72 8.98 -5.90
C THR A 120 3.89 10.20 -5.49
N GLY A 121 4.57 11.30 -5.20
CA GLY A 121 4.01 12.62 -5.02
C GLY A 121 4.47 13.53 -6.16
N ARG A 122 3.52 14.04 -6.93
CA ARG A 122 3.74 14.96 -8.04
C ARG A 122 3.36 16.37 -7.63
N PHE A 123 4.24 17.32 -7.93
CA PHE A 123 4.06 18.73 -7.67
C PHE A 123 4.23 19.53 -8.96
N ASP A 124 3.19 20.27 -9.35
CA ASP A 124 3.14 21.09 -10.56
C ASP A 124 3.00 22.57 -10.14
N PHE A 125 3.92 23.46 -10.57
CA PHE A 125 3.87 24.89 -10.28
C PHE A 125 3.36 25.66 -11.51
N VAL A 126 2.04 25.78 -11.64
CA VAL A 126 1.36 26.40 -12.78
C VAL A 126 1.72 27.89 -12.89
N GLY A 127 2.18 28.31 -14.07
CA GLY A 127 2.70 29.67 -14.30
C GLY A 127 4.16 29.87 -13.84
N GLY A 128 4.73 28.91 -13.12
CA GLY A 128 6.16 28.84 -12.79
C GLY A 128 6.99 27.99 -13.74
N ASN A 129 6.33 27.17 -14.58
CA ASN A 129 6.92 26.22 -15.53
C ASN A 129 7.91 25.24 -14.87
N GLU A 130 7.50 24.68 -13.73
CA GLU A 130 8.26 23.71 -12.96
C GLU A 130 7.31 22.59 -12.53
N ASP A 131 7.65 21.34 -12.86
CA ASP A 131 6.97 20.14 -12.37
C ASP A 131 7.99 19.07 -11.97
N PHE A 132 7.65 18.29 -10.95
CA PHE A 132 8.51 17.19 -10.52
C PHE A 132 7.77 16.15 -9.70
N ASP A 133 8.34 14.95 -9.75
CA ASP A 133 7.89 13.80 -8.97
C ASP A 133 8.90 13.50 -7.87
N ILE A 134 8.39 13.22 -6.67
CA ILE A 134 9.11 12.60 -5.58
C ILE A 134 8.56 11.21 -5.37
N TYR A 135 9.43 10.20 -5.30
CA TYR A 135 9.02 8.82 -5.13
C TYR A 135 9.89 8.07 -4.13
N CYS A 136 9.30 7.01 -3.59
CA CYS A 136 10.00 6.01 -2.78
C CYS A 136 9.34 4.64 -2.91
N ASP A 137 10.16 3.62 -2.79
CA ASP A 137 9.75 2.24 -2.69
C ASP A 137 9.94 1.77 -1.25
N GLN A 138 8.97 1.07 -0.67
CA GLN A 138 9.03 0.71 0.75
C GLN A 138 8.58 -0.72 1.00
N TRP A 139 9.33 -1.43 1.84
CA TRP A 139 8.84 -2.63 2.49
C TRP A 139 7.99 -2.27 3.68
N GLY A 140 6.99 -3.10 3.95
CA GLY A 140 6.14 -2.93 5.11
C GLY A 140 5.60 -4.23 5.67
N LEU A 141 4.98 -4.08 6.84
CA LEU A 141 4.23 -5.11 7.52
C LEU A 141 2.88 -4.55 7.92
N GLY A 142 1.99 -5.45 8.31
CA GLY A 142 0.81 -5.02 9.03
C GLY A 142 -0.23 -6.10 9.10
N ALA A 143 -1.34 -5.70 9.71
CA ALA A 143 -2.29 -6.63 10.25
C ALA A 143 -3.65 -5.97 10.41
N GLY A 144 -4.67 -6.80 10.60
CA GLY A 144 -5.99 -6.31 10.87
C GLY A 144 -7.01 -7.42 11.07
N LEU A 145 -8.26 -7.01 11.10
CA LEU A 145 -9.41 -7.87 11.21
C LEU A 145 -10.30 -7.66 10.00
N GLN A 146 -10.87 -8.74 9.52
CA GLN A 146 -12.00 -8.68 8.62
C GLN A 146 -13.13 -9.55 9.14
N THR A 147 -14.36 -9.20 8.77
CA THR A 147 -15.53 -10.04 8.97
C THR A 147 -16.26 -10.18 7.65
N ASN A 148 -16.79 -11.38 7.40
CA ASN A 148 -17.59 -11.62 6.21
C ASN A 148 -19.06 -11.85 6.59
N TYR A 149 -19.98 -11.26 5.83
CA TYR A 149 -21.40 -11.48 5.95
C TYR A 149 -21.92 -12.14 4.68
N ALA A 150 -22.45 -13.35 4.80
CA ALA A 150 -22.99 -14.09 3.66
C ALA A 150 -24.22 -13.37 3.09
N ILE A 151 -24.13 -12.96 1.82
CA ILE A 151 -25.27 -12.42 1.04
C ILE A 151 -25.92 -13.57 0.26
N SER A 152 -25.12 -14.45 -0.32
CA SER A 152 -25.58 -15.63 -1.07
C SER A 152 -24.62 -16.81 -0.89
N LYS A 153 -24.88 -17.94 -1.56
CA LYS A 153 -23.98 -19.11 -1.53
C LYS A 153 -22.57 -18.83 -2.04
N LYS A 154 -22.38 -17.79 -2.86
CA LYS A 154 -21.08 -17.45 -3.46
C LYS A 154 -20.60 -16.04 -3.15
N LEU A 155 -21.45 -15.18 -2.59
CA LEU A 155 -21.13 -13.76 -2.41
C LEU A 155 -21.19 -13.40 -0.93
N ASN A 156 -20.11 -12.81 -0.44
CA ASN A 156 -20.01 -12.24 0.90
C ASN A 156 -19.77 -10.73 0.81
N LEU A 157 -20.40 -9.98 1.72
CA LEU A 157 -19.94 -8.64 2.08
C LEU A 157 -18.73 -8.77 3.00
N VAL A 158 -17.71 -7.96 2.78
CA VAL A 158 -16.49 -7.92 3.59
C VAL A 158 -16.39 -6.56 4.25
N LEU A 159 -16.17 -6.53 5.56
CA LEU A 159 -15.74 -5.34 6.28
C LEU A 159 -14.35 -5.61 6.83
N SER A 160 -13.41 -4.68 6.63
CA SER A 160 -12.05 -4.83 7.15
C SER A 160 -11.56 -3.56 7.82
N ALA A 161 -10.74 -3.75 8.86
CA ALA A 161 -10.00 -2.68 9.52
C ALA A 161 -8.60 -3.17 9.85
N GLY A 162 -7.60 -2.30 9.79
CA GLY A 162 -6.22 -2.69 10.07
C GLY A 162 -5.25 -1.51 10.09
N LEU A 163 -3.97 -1.85 10.18
CA LEU A 163 -2.87 -0.91 10.17
C LEU A 163 -1.73 -1.47 9.33
N ASP A 164 -1.21 -0.64 8.45
CA ASP A 164 0.00 -0.92 7.69
C ASP A 164 1.15 -0.04 8.22
N TYR A 165 2.34 -0.62 8.36
CA TYR A 165 3.58 0.08 8.69
C TYR A 165 4.59 -0.09 7.56
N PHE A 166 5.11 1.01 7.03
CA PHE A 166 6.10 1.05 5.95
C PHE A 166 7.40 1.68 6.44
N ILE A 167 8.51 1.13 5.96
CA ILE A 167 9.86 1.59 6.30
C ILE A 167 10.36 2.43 5.12
N THR A 168 10.52 3.74 5.33
CA THR A 168 11.10 4.64 4.33
C THR A 168 12.62 4.55 4.38
N GLU A 169 13.23 4.06 3.30
CA GLU A 169 14.69 3.98 3.19
C GLU A 169 15.29 5.21 2.48
N TYR A 170 14.54 5.79 1.54
CA TYR A 170 14.97 6.96 0.78
C TYR A 170 13.77 7.76 0.27
N LEU A 171 14.03 9.03 -0.07
CA LEU A 171 13.17 9.87 -0.89
C LEU A 171 13.99 10.41 -2.05
N HIS A 172 13.50 10.20 -3.26
CA HIS A 172 14.15 10.67 -4.47
C HIS A 172 13.23 11.62 -5.23
N GLY A 173 13.77 12.74 -5.70
CA GLY A 173 13.07 13.66 -6.57
C GLY A 173 14.03 14.51 -7.38
N HIS A 174 13.68 14.76 -8.63
CA HIS A 174 14.54 15.43 -9.61
C HIS A 174 15.91 14.71 -9.71
N ASP A 175 16.99 15.35 -9.24
CA ASP A 175 18.35 14.79 -9.24
C ASP A 175 18.85 14.47 -7.82
N THR A 176 18.01 14.65 -6.80
CA THR A 176 18.37 14.58 -5.39
C THR A 176 17.80 13.33 -4.74
N THR A 177 18.63 12.63 -3.96
CA THR A 177 18.19 11.52 -3.10
C THR A 177 18.64 11.74 -1.67
N TYR A 178 17.69 11.67 -0.73
CA TYR A 178 17.98 11.65 0.71
C TYR A 178 17.71 10.24 1.23
N HIS A 179 18.68 9.60 1.89
CA HIS A 179 18.53 8.29 2.51
C HIS A 179 18.38 8.40 4.03
N ALA A 180 17.58 7.51 4.62
CA ALA A 180 17.35 7.45 6.06
C ALA A 180 18.63 7.10 6.86
N ASN A 181 19.65 6.53 6.22
CA ASN A 181 20.96 6.26 6.83
C ASN A 181 21.89 7.50 6.85
N GLY A 182 21.42 8.65 6.36
CA GLY A 182 22.19 9.89 6.29
C GLY A 182 23.01 10.07 5.01
N GLU A 183 23.01 9.09 4.08
CA GLU A 183 23.60 9.29 2.75
C GLU A 183 22.74 10.25 1.94
N ILE A 184 23.39 11.18 1.23
CA ILE A 184 22.72 12.17 0.42
C ILE A 184 23.43 12.24 -0.93
N TYR A 185 22.66 12.08 -2.01
CA TYR A 185 23.14 12.18 -3.39
C TYR A 185 22.60 13.47 -3.99
N ASN A 186 23.50 14.34 -4.45
CA ASN A 186 23.19 15.68 -4.97
C ASN A 186 22.30 16.53 -4.03
N GLY A 187 22.50 16.37 -2.72
CA GLY A 187 21.79 17.12 -1.70
C GLY A 187 21.88 18.62 -1.91
N ARG A 188 20.79 19.32 -1.60
CA ARG A 188 20.76 20.78 -1.67
C ARG A 188 20.96 21.39 -0.30
N GLU A 189 21.76 22.45 -0.27
CA GLU A 189 22.04 23.21 0.96
C GLU A 189 22.48 22.29 2.11
N ASN A 190 21.87 22.43 3.28
CA ASN A 190 22.11 21.60 4.46
C ASN A 190 20.89 20.70 4.80
N TYR A 191 20.01 20.45 3.83
CA TYR A 191 18.86 19.56 4.06
C TYR A 191 19.34 18.14 4.28
N ASN A 192 18.62 17.42 5.13
CA ASN A 192 18.83 16.01 5.41
C ASN A 192 17.54 15.22 5.21
N PHE A 193 17.60 13.91 5.47
CA PHE A 193 16.45 13.02 5.32
C PHE A 193 15.25 13.46 6.13
N ASN A 194 15.41 13.98 7.36
CA ASN A 194 14.28 14.40 8.18
C ASN A 194 13.56 15.62 7.59
N ASP A 195 14.30 16.56 6.98
CA ASP A 195 13.67 17.70 6.31
C ASP A 195 12.84 17.23 5.11
N ALA A 196 13.37 16.26 4.35
CA ALA A 196 12.66 15.64 3.23
C ALA A 196 11.44 14.81 3.69
N ASP A 197 11.58 14.03 4.76
CA ASP A 197 10.54 13.18 5.35
C ASP A 197 9.42 14.01 5.98
N GLU A 198 9.72 15.20 6.52
CA GLU A 198 8.71 16.17 7.00
C GLU A 198 7.97 16.87 5.86
N ALA A 199 8.64 17.08 4.71
CA ALA A 199 8.05 17.75 3.57
C ALA A 199 7.11 16.85 2.75
N ILE A 200 7.27 15.53 2.82
CA ILE A 200 6.60 14.56 1.97
C ILE A 200 5.74 13.63 2.83
N ASN A 201 4.51 13.40 2.40
CA ASN A 201 3.55 12.54 3.10
C ASN A 201 3.63 11.09 2.61
N GLN A 202 4.84 10.53 2.48
CA GLN A 202 5.01 9.12 2.13
C GLN A 202 4.36 8.21 3.20
N PRO A 203 3.84 7.04 2.80
CA PRO A 203 3.26 6.09 3.73
C PRO A 203 4.24 5.70 4.84
N THR A 204 3.84 5.84 6.10
CA THR A 204 4.55 5.27 7.26
C THR A 204 3.59 4.45 8.09
N PHE A 205 2.67 5.09 8.82
CA PHE A 205 1.57 4.41 9.50
C PHE A 205 0.26 4.68 8.74
N VAL A 206 -0.30 3.65 8.13
CA VAL A 206 -1.49 3.77 7.28
C VAL A 206 -2.65 3.01 7.92
N PRO A 207 -3.56 3.68 8.64
CA PRO A 207 -4.78 3.05 9.09
C PRO A 207 -5.64 2.68 7.89
N LYS A 208 -6.23 1.48 7.94
CA LYS A 208 -7.12 0.96 6.90
C LYS A 208 -8.50 0.71 7.45
N ILE A 209 -9.53 1.16 6.73
CA ILE A 209 -10.92 0.69 6.87
C ILE A 209 -11.48 0.48 5.48
N SER A 210 -12.10 -0.66 5.21
CA SER A 210 -12.70 -0.95 3.90
C SER A 210 -14.02 -1.70 4.00
N ILE A 211 -14.80 -1.58 2.92
CA ILE A 211 -15.97 -2.38 2.63
C ILE A 211 -15.83 -2.94 1.22
N GLY A 212 -16.25 -4.19 1.03
CA GLY A 212 -16.07 -4.85 -0.25
C GLY A 212 -16.90 -6.11 -0.39
N PHE A 213 -16.59 -6.85 -1.44
CA PHE A 213 -17.23 -8.12 -1.73
C PHE A 213 -16.18 -9.19 -1.98
N SER A 214 -16.47 -10.41 -1.53
CA SER A 214 -15.72 -11.61 -1.87
C SER A 214 -16.64 -12.59 -2.58
N TYR A 215 -16.24 -13.03 -3.77
CA TYR A 215 -16.98 -13.97 -4.60
C TYR A 215 -16.22 -15.30 -4.74
N LEU A 216 -16.88 -16.40 -4.39
CA LEU A 216 -16.38 -17.76 -4.54
C LEU A 216 -16.49 -18.20 -6.01
N ILE A 217 -15.36 -18.49 -6.63
CA ILE A 217 -15.28 -18.93 -8.02
C ILE A 217 -15.57 -20.43 -8.12
N TYR A 218 -14.73 -21.25 -7.47
CA TYR A 218 -14.85 -22.71 -7.34
C TYR A 218 -14.35 -23.14 -5.97
#